data_AF-A0A323VBC8-F1
#
_entry.id   AF-A0A323VBC8-F1
#
_cell.length_a   1.000
_cell.length_b   1.000
_cell.length_c   1.000
_cell.angle_alpha   90.00
_cell.angle_beta   90.00
_cell.angle_gamma   90.00
#
_symmetry.space_group_name_H-M   'P 1'
#
loop_
_entity.id
_entity.type
_entity.pdbx_description
1 polymer ?
#
loop_
_entity_poly.entity_id
_entity_poly.type
_entity_poly.pdbx_seq_one_letter_code
_entity_poly.pdbx_strand_id
1 'polypeptide(L)'
;MGELAVLRELGARPEEADLTVVQFSTAFCGPCRATRARLQQLQTTRPGLRYLHVDAESHLDAVRALDVRRTPTLFYLDRSGGLVGRSSGAPRPDELTALVDAHTGVSS
;
A
#
# COMPACT_ATOMS: atom_id res chain seq x y z
N MET A 1 -17.42 -6.91 7.89
CA MET A 1 -16.37 -7.73 7.26
C MET A 1 -15.41 -6.75 6.62
N GLY A 2 -14.40 -6.34 7.37
CA GLY A 2 -13.64 -5.10 7.13
C GLY A 2 -12.56 -5.26 6.08
N GLU A 3 -12.17 -4.15 5.47
CA GLU A 3 -11.17 -4.02 4.39
C GLU A 3 -9.92 -4.88 4.59
N LEU A 4 -9.48 -5.08 5.83
CA LEU A 4 -8.37 -5.98 6.19
C LEU A 4 -8.55 -7.41 5.67
N ALA A 5 -9.74 -8.00 5.76
CA ALA A 5 -9.96 -9.39 5.34
C ALA A 5 -9.66 -9.54 3.84
N VAL A 6 -10.21 -8.62 3.04
CA VAL A 6 -9.98 -8.56 1.59
C VAL A 6 -8.49 -8.35 1.29
N LEU A 7 -7.84 -7.42 2.00
CA LEU A 7 -6.40 -7.16 1.83
C LEU A 7 -5.56 -8.40 2.18
N ARG A 8 -5.92 -9.16 3.22
CA ARG A 8 -5.24 -10.40 3.61
C ARG A 8 -5.42 -11.52 2.59
N GLU A 9 -6.61 -11.62 1.98
CA GLU A 9 -6.88 -12.56 0.88
C GLU A 9 -6.02 -12.26 -0.36
N LEU A 10 -5.77 -10.97 -0.63
CA LEU A 10 -4.85 -10.53 -1.68
C LEU A 10 -3.37 -10.79 -1.36
N GLY A 11 -3.05 -11.24 -0.14
CA GLY A 11 -1.68 -11.51 0.31
C GLY A 11 -1.08 -10.40 1.17
N ALA A 12 -1.84 -9.40 1.63
CA ALA A 12 -1.33 -8.44 2.59
C ALA A 12 -1.02 -9.15 3.91
N ARG A 13 0.17 -8.89 4.44
CA ARG A 13 0.66 -9.46 5.69
C ARG A 13 1.17 -8.34 6.58
N PRO A 14 0.25 -7.57 7.20
CA PRO A 14 0.62 -6.51 8.12
C PRO A 14 1.50 -7.03 9.26
N GLU A 15 1.32 -8.27 9.71
CA GLU A 15 2.10 -8.81 10.83
C GLU A 15 3.61 -8.97 10.53
N GLU A 16 4.03 -8.95 9.26
CA GLU A 16 5.43 -9.08 8.86
C GLU A 16 6.23 -7.77 8.95
N ALA A 17 5.57 -6.61 9.06
CA ALA A 17 6.22 -5.29 8.96
C ALA A 17 5.48 -4.21 9.77
N ASP A 18 6.18 -3.17 10.19
CA ASP A 18 5.57 -2.04 10.92
C ASP A 18 4.54 -1.29 10.05
N LEU A 19 4.82 -1.15 8.75
CA LEU A 19 3.91 -0.59 7.78
C LEU A 19 3.80 -1.48 6.55
N THR A 20 2.58 -1.92 6.23
CA THR A 20 2.26 -2.60 4.97
C THR A 20 1.49 -1.68 4.04
N VAL A 21 2.05 -1.45 2.86
CA VAL A 21 1.48 -0.60 1.80
C VAL A 21 0.96 -1.49 0.68
N VAL A 22 -0.35 -1.49 0.47
CA VAL A 22 -1.00 -2.22 -0.62
C VAL A 22 -1.38 -1.22 -1.71
N GLN A 23 -0.74 -1.30 -2.87
CA GLN A 23 -1.06 -0.45 -4.02
C GLN A 23 -1.91 -1.22 -5.03
N PHE A 24 -3.11 -0.73 -5.27
CA PHE A 24 -3.93 -1.08 -6.42
C PHE A 24 -3.50 -0.25 -7.61
N SER A 25 -3.06 -0.90 -8.68
CA SER A 25 -2.77 -0.27 -9.95
C SER A 25 -3.22 -1.13 -11.11
N THR A 26 -3.17 -0.58 -12.32
CA THR A 26 -3.51 -1.28 -13.57
C THR A 26 -2.27 -1.38 -14.44
N ALA A 27 -2.24 -2.35 -15.35
CA ALA A 27 -1.05 -2.70 -16.13
C ALA A 27 -0.47 -1.54 -16.98
N PHE A 28 -1.26 -0.49 -17.24
CA PHE A 28 -0.92 0.61 -18.15
C PHE A 28 -0.78 1.99 -17.51
N CYS A 29 -0.72 2.09 -16.18
CA CYS A 29 -0.69 3.40 -15.53
C CYS A 29 0.76 3.92 -15.34
N GLY A 30 1.17 4.88 -16.18
CA GLY A 30 2.46 5.59 -16.08
C GLY A 30 2.84 6.06 -14.65
N PRO A 31 1.96 6.79 -13.93
CA PRO A 31 2.27 7.25 -12.57
C PRO A 31 2.40 6.12 -11.54
N CYS A 32 1.79 4.94 -11.77
CA CYS A 32 1.94 3.80 -10.86
C CYS A 32 3.39 3.28 -10.83
N ARG A 33 4.08 3.28 -11.98
CA ARG A 33 5.48 2.82 -12.05
C ARG A 33 6.40 3.69 -11.19
N ALA A 34 6.20 5.00 -11.17
CA ALA A 34 6.99 5.92 -10.35
C ALA A 34 6.80 5.66 -8.85
N THR A 35 5.55 5.53 -8.40
CA THR A 35 5.22 5.23 -7.00
C THR A 35 5.76 3.86 -6.59
N ARG A 36 5.63 2.83 -7.44
CA ARG A 36 6.19 1.50 -7.21
C ARG A 36 7.70 1.53 -7.03
N ALA A 37 8.43 2.19 -7.93
CA ALA A 37 9.89 2.29 -7.85
C ALA A 37 10.33 2.97 -6.54
N ARG A 38 9.62 4.03 -6.12
CA ARG A 38 9.83 4.70 -4.84
C ARG A 38 9.61 3.77 -3.66
N LEU A 39 8.51 3.02 -3.61
CA LEU A 39 8.21 2.06 -2.53
C LEU A 39 9.23 0.93 -2.46
N GLN A 40 9.71 0.45 -3.61
CA GLN A 40 10.79 -0.52 -3.67
C GLN A 40 12.09 0.05 -3.09
N GLN A 41 12.44 1.30 -3.41
CA GLN A 41 13.58 1.97 -2.78
C GLN A 41 13.40 2.15 -1.27
N LEU A 42 12.21 2.59 -0.82
CA LEU A 42 11.95 2.78 0.60
C LEU A 42 12.08 1.47 1.37
N GLN A 43 11.62 0.35 0.84
CA GLN A 43 11.81 -0.98 1.46
C GLN A 43 13.29 -1.35 1.62
N THR A 44 14.17 -0.94 0.71
CA THR A 44 15.62 -1.22 0.86
C THR A 44 16.26 -0.44 2.02
N THR A 45 15.72 0.74 2.33
CA THR A 45 16.22 1.59 3.42
C THR A 45 15.48 1.37 4.74
N ARG A 46 14.27 0.80 4.68
CA ARG A 46 13.36 0.62 5.81
C ARG A 46 12.85 -0.83 5.81
N PRO A 47 13.51 -1.74 6.53
CA PRO A 47 13.12 -3.14 6.57
C PRO A 47 11.73 -3.37 7.21
N GLY A 48 11.25 -2.41 8.01
CA GLY A 48 9.89 -2.39 8.56
C GLY A 48 8.81 -1.96 7.57
N LEU A 49 9.16 -1.67 6.30
CA LEU A 49 8.18 -1.41 5.23
C LEU A 49 7.93 -2.70 4.44
N ARG A 50 6.67 -3.05 4.23
CA ARG A 50 6.27 -4.07 3.27
C ARG A 50 5.42 -3.44 2.17
N TYR A 51 5.71 -3.77 0.92
CA TYR A 51 4.93 -3.31 -0.22
C TYR A 51 4.29 -4.49 -0.94
N LEU A 52 2.99 -4.41 -1.18
CA LEU A 52 2.23 -5.33 -1.99
C LEU A 52 1.62 -4.60 -3.18
N HIS A 53 1.91 -5.09 -4.39
CA HIS A 53 1.28 -4.61 -5.60
C HIS A 53 0.11 -5.55 -5.95
N VAL A 54 -1.09 -4.98 -6.08
CA VAL A 54 -2.30 -5.68 -6.49
C VAL A 54 -2.79 -5.09 -7.81
N ASP A 55 -3.10 -5.96 -8.76
CA ASP A 55 -3.68 -5.56 -10.03
C ASP A 55 -5.20 -5.36 -9.87
N ALA A 56 -5.66 -4.13 -10.06
CA ALA A 56 -7.07 -3.79 -9.88
C ALA A 56 -7.97 -4.43 -10.95
N GLU A 57 -7.45 -4.68 -12.16
CA GLU A 57 -8.20 -5.30 -13.26
C GLU A 57 -8.41 -6.79 -13.03
N SER A 58 -7.44 -7.46 -12.39
CA SER A 58 -7.49 -8.88 -12.03
C SER A 58 -8.27 -9.15 -10.74
N HIS A 59 -8.44 -8.14 -9.87
CA HIS A 59 -9.08 -8.26 -8.55
C HIS A 59 -10.30 -7.35 -8.39
N LEU A 60 -11.25 -7.42 -9.34
CA LEU A 60 -12.45 -6.57 -9.36
C LEU A 60 -13.34 -6.72 -8.11
N ASP A 61 -13.44 -7.92 -7.53
CA ASP A 61 -14.19 -8.15 -6.28
C ASP A 61 -13.59 -7.37 -5.12
N ALA A 62 -12.26 -7.36 -4.99
CA ALA A 62 -11.57 -6.61 -3.96
C ALA A 62 -11.71 -5.09 -4.17
N VAL A 63 -11.59 -4.63 -5.42
CA VAL A 63 -11.81 -3.21 -5.79
C VAL A 63 -13.22 -2.76 -5.39
N ARG A 64 -14.24 -3.60 -5.61
CA ARG A 64 -15.62 -3.31 -5.20
C ARG A 64 -15.78 -3.32 -3.69
N ALA A 65 -15.22 -4.32 -3.00
CA ALA A 65 -15.31 -4.43 -1.54
C ALA A 65 -14.59 -3.29 -0.81
N LEU A 66 -13.49 -2.78 -1.37
CA LEU A 66 -12.68 -1.68 -0.83
C LEU A 66 -13.10 -0.29 -1.34
N ASP A 67 -14.16 -0.20 -2.16
CA ASP A 67 -14.65 1.01 -2.82
C ASP A 67 -13.54 1.78 -3.58
N VAL A 68 -12.68 1.05 -4.30
CA VAL A 68 -11.58 1.63 -5.10
C VAL A 68 -12.15 2.22 -6.38
N ARG A 69 -12.37 3.54 -6.40
CA ARG A 69 -12.97 4.26 -7.53
C ARG A 69 -11.98 4.80 -8.57
N ARG A 70 -10.71 4.99 -8.19
CA ARG A 70 -9.66 5.53 -9.07
C ARG A 70 -8.33 4.81 -8.82
N THR A 71 -7.51 4.68 -9.86
CA THR A 71 -6.17 4.10 -9.76
C THR A 71 -5.08 5.15 -10.02
N PRO A 72 -3.94 5.08 -9.32
CA PRO A 72 -3.63 4.13 -8.23
C PRO A 72 -4.38 4.44 -6.93
N THR A 73 -4.74 3.43 -6.16
CA THR A 73 -5.17 3.60 -4.74
C THR A 73 -4.20 2.86 -3.84
N LEU A 74 -3.78 3.49 -2.75
CA LEU A 74 -2.88 2.88 -1.77
C LEU A 74 -3.62 2.70 -0.44
N PHE A 75 -3.46 1.55 0.18
CA PHE A 75 -3.91 1.26 1.52
C PHE A 75 -2.70 1.09 2.43
N TYR A 76 -2.76 1.69 3.60
CA TYR A 76 -1.70 1.66 4.60
C TYR A 76 -2.22 0.87 5.79
N LEU A 77 -1.49 -0.18 6.15
CA LEU A 77 -1.82 -1.08 7.25
C LEU A 77 -0.71 -1.02 8.29
N ASP A 78 -1.07 -0.85 9.55
CA ASP A 78 -0.19 -1.03 10.70
C ASP A 78 0.07 -2.52 10.94
N ARG A 79 1.14 -2.84 11.68
CA ARG A 79 1.50 -4.19 12.09
C ARG A 79 0.36 -5.00 12.72
N SER A 80 -0.55 -4.34 13.42
CA SER A 80 -1.73 -4.95 14.05
C SER A 80 -2.81 -5.36 13.03
N GLY A 81 -2.63 -5.03 11.75
CA GLY A 81 -3.65 -5.16 10.71
C GLY A 81 -4.69 -4.04 10.73
N GLY A 82 -4.47 -2.98 11.48
CA GLY A 82 -5.32 -1.79 11.44
C GLY A 82 -5.07 -1.01 10.15
N LEU A 83 -6.14 -0.61 9.44
CA LEU A 83 -6.01 0.33 8.33
C LEU A 83 -5.69 1.72 8.89
N VAL A 84 -4.44 2.15 8.81
CA VAL A 84 -3.99 3.48 9.25
C VAL A 84 -4.41 4.57 8.27
N GLY A 85 -4.62 4.23 7.01
CA GLY A 85 -5.19 5.16 6.05
C GLY A 85 -5.30 4.60 4.63
N ARG A 86 -5.86 5.41 3.74
CA ARG A 86 -5.87 5.15 2.30
C ARG A 86 -5.65 6.43 1.50
N SER A 87 -4.93 6.31 0.40
CA SER A 87 -4.71 7.39 -0.56
C SER A 87 -5.38 7.03 -1.89
N SER A 88 -6.39 7.80 -2.26
CA SER A 88 -7.07 7.69 -3.55
C SER A 88 -6.33 8.54 -4.58
N GLY A 89 -5.40 7.93 -5.32
CA GLY A 89 -4.53 8.60 -6.28
C GLY A 89 -3.05 8.34 -6.00
N ALA A 90 -2.18 8.81 -6.90
CA ALA A 90 -0.74 8.76 -6.69
C ALA A 90 -0.34 9.84 -5.67
N PRO A 91 0.07 9.48 -4.44
CA PRO A 91 0.55 10.45 -3.47
C PRO A 91 1.85 11.08 -3.98
N ARG A 92 2.16 12.27 -3.47
CA ARG A 92 3.46 12.89 -3.74
C ARG A 92 4.56 11.99 -3.15
N PRO A 93 5.73 11.89 -3.81
CA PRO A 93 6.84 11.09 -3.31
C PRO A 93 7.30 11.52 -1.92
N ASP A 94 7.19 12.80 -1.61
CA ASP A 94 7.52 13.38 -0.30
C ASP A 94 6.55 12.91 0.78
N GLU A 95 5.23 13.04 0.53
CA GLU A 95 4.19 12.58 1.46
C GLU A 95 4.26 11.08 1.71
N LEU A 96 4.53 10.30 0.66
CA LEU A 96 4.72 8.86 0.80
C LEU A 96 5.92 8.53 1.68
N THR A 97 7.02 9.26 1.51
CA THR A 97 8.23 9.06 2.32
C THR A 97 7.95 9.43 3.77
N ALA A 98 7.30 10.57 4.03
CA ALA A 98 6.94 11.02 5.36
C ALA A 98 6.00 10.05 6.08
N LEU A 99 4.98 9.53 5.38
CA LEU A 99 4.04 8.56 5.95
C LEU A 99 4.75 7.24 6.31
N VAL A 100 5.60 6.76 5.42
CA VAL A 100 6.43 5.58 5.67
C VAL A 100 7.32 5.83 6.89
N ASP A 101 8.03 6.95 6.93
CA ASP A 101 8.93 7.32 8.03
C ASP A 101 8.22 7.39 9.38
N ALA A 102 6.99 7.92 9.40
CA ALA A 102 6.17 8.02 10.59
C ALA A 102 5.77 6.67 11.20
N HIS A 103 5.74 5.59 10.41
CA HIS A 103 5.30 4.26 10.87
C HIS A 103 6.43 3.25 10.95
N THR A 104 7.38 3.27 10.03
CA THR A 104 8.56 2.39 10.04
C THR A 104 9.66 3.01 10.88
N GLY A 105 9.29 3.68 11.97
CA GLY A 105 10.10 4.64 12.72
C GLY A 105 11.56 4.24 12.74
N VAL A 106 12.44 5.19 12.42
CA VAL A 106 13.88 5.00 12.43
C VAL A 106 14.24 4.48 13.81
N SER A 107 14.44 3.16 13.93
CA SER A 107 14.83 2.54 15.19
C SER A 107 16.15 3.17 15.59
N SER A 108 16.07 4.08 16.57
CA SER A 108 17.22 4.62 17.29
C SER A 108 17.72 3.61 18.30
#